data_AF-A0A7Z9TFT7-F1
#
_entry.id   AF-A0A7Z9TFT7-F1
#
_cell.length_a   1.000
_cell.length_b   1.000
_cell.length_c   1.000
_cell.angle_alpha   90.00
_cell.angle_beta   90.00
_cell.angle_gamma   90.00
#
_symmetry.space_group_name_H-M   'P 1'
#
loop_
_entity.id
_entity.type
_entity.pdbx_description
1 polymer ?
#
loop_
_entity_poly.entity_id
_entity_poly.type
_entity_poly.pdbx_seq_one_letter_code
_entity_poly.pdbx_strand_id
1 'polypeptide(L)'
;MNKLFHNGDEISSGKLFETWSFSQTNYMLFSAGILFIILGYIVMASGDTYSFQSLTVAPIMLFIGYMILIPAALIYKEQKPESNDNPGS
;
A
#
# COMPACT_ATOMS: atom_id res chain seq x y z
N MET A 1 -7.57 49.34 8.53
CA MET A 1 -8.06 47.96 8.33
C MET A 1 -6.87 47.04 8.09
N ASN A 2 -6.31 46.37 9.12
CA ASN A 2 -5.15 45.46 8.96
C ASN A 2 -5.40 44.09 9.58
N LYS A 3 -6.56 43.48 9.29
CA LYS A 3 -6.88 42.09 9.66
C LYS A 3 -6.81 41.13 8.46
N LEU A 4 -5.99 41.45 7.46
CA LEU A 4 -5.86 40.67 6.22
C LEU A 4 -4.66 39.71 6.21
N PHE A 5 -3.90 39.64 7.29
CA PHE A 5 -2.84 38.65 7.46
C PHE A 5 -3.24 37.71 8.58
N HIS A 6 -4.23 36.86 8.32
CA HIS A 6 -4.35 35.63 9.08
C HIS A 6 -3.17 34.75 8.66
N ASN A 7 -2.26 34.61 9.61
CA ASN A 7 -1.62 33.37 9.99
C ASN A 7 -1.30 32.45 8.81
N GLY A 8 -0.03 32.44 8.40
CA GLY A 8 0.49 31.34 7.60
C GLY A 8 0.08 30.06 8.28
N ASP A 9 -0.79 29.31 7.61
CA ASP A 9 -1.14 27.96 7.98
C ASP A 9 0.19 27.22 8.12
N GLU A 10 0.61 27.00 9.36
CA GLU A 10 1.62 26.01 9.67
C GLU A 10 1.12 24.74 9.00
N ILE A 11 1.73 24.37 7.88
CA ILE A 11 1.46 23.12 7.17
C ILE A 11 1.95 22.05 8.13
N SER A 12 1.09 21.73 9.10
CA SER A 12 1.30 20.71 10.11
C SER A 12 1.50 19.43 9.33
N SER A 13 2.77 19.01 9.23
CA SER A 13 3.17 17.85 8.46
C SER A 13 2.39 16.61 8.93
N GLY A 14 1.93 16.61 10.19
CA GLY A 14 1.05 15.58 10.75
C GLY A 14 -0.25 15.36 9.97
N LYS A 15 -0.89 16.40 9.42
CA LYS A 15 -2.18 16.28 8.71
C LYS A 15 -2.04 15.59 7.35
N LEU A 16 -0.88 15.72 6.70
CA LEU A 16 -0.58 15.04 5.44
C LEU A 16 -0.43 13.53 5.65
N PHE A 17 0.17 13.13 6.78
CA PHE A 17 0.31 11.71 7.14
C PHE A 17 -0.99 11.12 7.72
N GLU A 18 -1.87 11.93 8.30
CA GLU A 18 -3.17 11.48 8.83
C GLU A 18 -4.17 11.06 7.74
N THR A 19 -4.01 11.60 6.52
CA THR A 19 -4.77 11.15 5.32
C THR A 19 -4.32 9.76 4.85
N TRP A 20 -3.11 9.33 5.22
CA TRP A 20 -2.57 7.99 4.96
C TRP A 20 -3.10 6.94 5.97
N SER A 21 -4.35 7.09 6.40
CA SER A 21 -5.10 6.12 7.22
C SER A 21 -5.36 4.84 6.42
N PHE A 22 -4.32 4.09 6.10
CA PHE A 22 -4.42 2.72 5.63
C PHE A 22 -5.04 1.89 6.74
N SER A 23 -6.14 1.19 6.42
CA SER A 23 -6.71 0.22 7.35
C SER A 23 -5.66 -0.84 7.67
N GLN A 24 -5.73 -1.43 8.87
CA GLN A 24 -4.82 -2.48 9.32
C GLN A 24 -4.71 -3.62 8.29
N THR A 25 -5.81 -3.95 7.62
CA THR A 25 -5.84 -4.96 6.56
C THR A 25 -5.15 -4.53 5.26
N ASN A 26 -5.21 -3.25 4.90
CA ASN A 26 -4.47 -2.74 3.74
C ASN A 26 -2.97 -2.84 3.97
N TYR A 27 -2.53 -2.59 5.20
CA TYR A 27 -1.13 -2.75 5.57
C TYR A 27 -0.68 -4.22 5.48
N MET A 28 -1.55 -5.16 5.85
CA MET A 28 -1.27 -6.59 5.69
C MET A 28 -1.14 -6.98 4.21
N LEU A 29 -2.04 -6.49 3.35
CA LEU A 29 -1.99 -6.76 1.91
C LEU A 29 -0.77 -6.10 1.25
N PHE A 30 -0.43 -4.89 1.67
CA PHE A 30 0.72 -4.13 1.17
C PHE A 30 2.04 -4.81 1.54
N SER A 31 2.19 -5.23 2.79
CA SER A 31 3.36 -5.98 3.24
C SER A 31 3.50 -7.34 2.54
N ALA A 32 2.38 -8.05 2.29
CA ALA A 32 2.39 -9.25 1.46
C ALA A 32 2.88 -8.97 0.03
N GLY A 33 2.48 -7.85 -0.57
CA GLY A 33 2.97 -7.40 -1.88
C GLY A 33 4.48 -7.14 -1.89
N ILE A 34 5.00 -6.49 -0.85
CA ILE A 34 6.46 -6.28 -0.70
C ILE A 34 7.20 -7.61 -0.58
N LEU A 35 6.70 -8.53 0.26
CA LEU A 35 7.31 -9.86 0.39
C LEU A 35 7.31 -10.61 -0.95
N PHE A 36 6.25 -10.49 -1.74
CA PHE A 36 6.16 -11.09 -3.06
C PHE A 36 7.22 -10.53 -4.03
N ILE A 37 7.43 -9.21 -4.01
CA ILE A 37 8.48 -8.55 -4.80
C ILE A 37 9.87 -9.06 -4.38
N ILE A 38 10.13 -9.17 -3.08
CA ILE A 38 11.39 -9.71 -2.54
C ILE A 38 11.61 -11.14 -3.04
N LEU A 39 10.58 -11.98 -3.01
CA LEU A 39 10.66 -13.34 -3.56
C LEU A 39 10.99 -13.33 -5.06
N GLY A 40 10.39 -12.42 -5.85
CA GLY A 40 10.74 -12.24 -7.26
C GLY A 40 12.22 -11.92 -7.48
N TYR A 41 12.80 -11.06 -6.63
CA TYR A 41 14.24 -10.79 -6.65
C TYR A 41 15.10 -11.97 -6.19
N ILE A 42 14.66 -12.75 -5.20
CA ILE A 42 15.37 -13.97 -4.78
C ILE A 42 15.36 -15.01 -5.91
N VAL A 43 14.24 -15.18 -6.59
CA VAL A 43 14.09 -16.06 -7.76
C VAL A 43 15.03 -15.61 -8.89
N MET A 44 15.15 -14.30 -9.10
CA MET A 44 16.11 -13.72 -10.04
C MET A 44 17.57 -13.97 -9.64
N ALA A 45 17.88 -13.83 -8.35
CA ALA A 45 19.22 -14.03 -7.80
C ALA A 45 19.66 -15.51 -7.77
N SER A 46 18.69 -16.43 -7.67
CA SER A 46 18.94 -17.87 -7.62
C SER A 46 19.06 -18.51 -9.01
N GLY A 47 18.49 -17.89 -10.04
CA GLY A 47 18.64 -18.35 -11.42
C GLY A 47 19.95 -17.86 -12.03
N ASP A 48 20.59 -18.68 -12.86
CA ASP A 48 21.74 -18.24 -13.66
C ASP A 48 21.38 -16.98 -14.46
N THR A 49 22.36 -16.08 -14.64
CA THR A 49 22.21 -14.74 -15.26
C THR A 49 21.45 -14.74 -16.59
N TYR A 50 21.45 -15.86 -17.33
CA TYR A 50 20.78 -16.04 -18.62
C TYR A 50 19.70 -17.12 -18.63
N SER A 51 19.29 -17.61 -17.45
CA SER A 51 18.20 -18.56 -17.36
C SER A 51 16.85 -17.88 -17.67
N PHE A 52 15.93 -18.64 -18.27
CA PHE A 52 14.56 -18.21 -18.53
C PHE A 52 13.84 -17.75 -17.24
N GLN A 53 14.24 -18.30 -16.09
CA GLN A 53 13.71 -17.92 -14.79
C GLN A 53 14.06 -16.46 -14.43
N SER A 54 15.32 -16.05 -14.58
CA SER A 54 15.75 -14.69 -14.24
C SER A 54 15.34 -13.66 -15.30
N LEU A 55 15.26 -14.06 -16.58
CA LEU A 55 14.91 -13.15 -17.68
C LEU A 55 13.41 -13.02 -17.94
N THR A 56 12.59 -13.96 -17.48
CA THR A 56 11.15 -13.96 -17.79
C THR A 56 10.28 -14.14 -16.55
N VAL A 57 10.57 -15.14 -15.70
CA VAL A 57 9.73 -15.41 -14.52
C VAL A 57 9.85 -14.29 -13.48
N ALA A 58 11.07 -13.84 -13.19
CA ALA A 58 11.29 -12.77 -12.22
C ALA A 58 10.67 -11.42 -12.64
N PRO A 59 10.87 -10.90 -13.88
CA PRO A 59 10.22 -9.67 -14.32
C PRO A 59 8.69 -9.74 -14.27
N ILE A 60 8.09 -10.89 -14.59
CA ILE A 60 6.63 -11.07 -14.51
C ILE A 60 6.14 -11.04 -13.06
N MET A 61 6.84 -11.74 -12.14
CA MET A 61 6.51 -11.67 -10.71
C MET A 61 6.59 -10.25 -10.17
N LEU A 62 7.67 -9.53 -10.50
CA LEU A 62 7.86 -8.15 -10.09
C LEU A 62 6.78 -7.23 -10.66
N PHE A 63 6.42 -7.43 -11.93
CA PHE A 63 5.34 -6.69 -12.58
C PHE A 63 4.01 -6.89 -11.86
N ILE A 64 3.62 -8.14 -11.55
CA ILE A 64 2.39 -8.42 -10.81
C ILE A 64 2.43 -7.82 -9.40
N GLY A 65 3.58 -7.93 -8.71
CA GLY A 65 3.82 -7.32 -7.41
C GLY A 65 3.57 -5.80 -7.42
N TYR A 66 4.17 -5.11 -8.38
CA TYR A 66 4.10 -3.65 -8.46
C TYR A 66 2.80 -3.12 -9.07
N MET A 67 2.26 -3.74 -10.11
CA MET A 67 1.09 -3.23 -10.83
C MET A 67 -0.24 -3.71 -10.26
N ILE A 68 -0.26 -4.85 -9.56
CA ILE A 68 -1.52 -5.44 -9.08
C ILE A 68 -1.55 -5.44 -7.57
N LEU A 69 -0.58 -6.07 -6.90
CA LEU A 69 -0.61 -6.25 -5.45
C LEU A 69 -0.49 -4.92 -4.70
N ILE A 70 0.47 -4.07 -5.06
CA ILE A 70 0.64 -2.75 -4.41
C ILE A 70 -0.61 -1.87 -4.62
N PRO A 71 -1.12 -1.66 -5.86
CA PRO A 71 -2.30 -0.80 -6.06
C PRO A 71 -3.57 -1.40 -5.47
N ALA A 72 -3.75 -2.72 -5.54
CA ALA A 72 -4.88 -3.39 -4.89
C ALA A 72 -4.83 -3.21 -3.38
N ALA A 73 -3.66 -3.32 -2.74
CA ALA A 73 -3.51 -3.07 -1.31
C ALA A 73 -3.82 -1.61 -0.91
N LEU A 74 -3.56 -0.65 -1.80
CA LEU A 74 -3.86 0.75 -1.57
C LEU A 74 -5.35 1.08 -1.81
N ILE A 75 -5.97 0.48 -2.83
CA ILE A 75 -7.37 0.73 -3.23
C ILE A 75 -8.36 -0.06 -2.37
N TYR A 76 -7.97 -1.25 -1.91
CA TYR A 76 -8.80 -2.03 -0.99
C TYR A 76 -9.11 -1.14 0.20
N LYS A 77 -10.39 -0.96 0.54
CA LYS A 77 -10.82 -0.17 1.68
C LYS A 77 -11.86 -1.01 2.37
N GLU A 78 -11.53 -1.48 3.55
CA GLU A 78 -12.46 -2.27 4.33
C GLU A 78 -13.70 -1.45 4.62
N GLN A 79 -14.84 -1.98 4.20
CA GLN A 79 -16.13 -1.57 4.71
C GLN A 79 -16.21 -2.16 6.11
N LYS A 80 -16.11 -1.31 7.15
CA LYS A 80 -16.38 -1.76 8.52
C LYS A 80 -17.75 -2.44 8.50
N PRO A 81 -17.88 -3.70 8.93
CA PRO A 81 -19.20 -4.27 9.14
C PRO A 81 -19.84 -3.43 10.23
N GLU A 82 -20.87 -2.65 9.89
CA GLU A 82 -21.71 -2.02 10.89
C GLU A 82 -22.33 -3.14 11.72
N SER A 83 -21.79 -3.38 12.92
CA SER A 83 -22.47 -4.21 13.90
C SER A 83 -23.73 -3.46 14.27
N ASN A 84 -24.85 -3.95 13.76
CA ASN A 84 -26.20 -3.52 14.12
C ASN A 84 -26.45 -3.91 15.59
N ASP A 85 -25.84 -3.19 16.53
CA ASP A 85 -26.28 -3.17 17.92
C ASP A 85 -27.55 -2.32 17.97
N ASN A 86 -28.67 -2.98 17.65
CA ASN A 86 -30.01 -2.47 17.93
C ASN A 86 -30.23 -2.49 19.44
N PRO A 87 -30.28 -1.34 20.15
CA PRO A 87 -30.63 -1.31 21.57
C PRO A 87 -32.16 -1.30 21.64
N GLY A 88 -32.75 -2.45 21.38
CA GLY A 88 -34.19 -2.64 21.32
C GLY A 88 -34.59 -3.96 21.95
N SER A 89 -34.38 -4.09 23.26
CA SER A 89 -35.08 -5.03 24.16
C SER A 89 -34.98 -4.53 25.58
#